data_AF-A0A1G8AE91-F1
#
_entry.id   AF-A0A1G8AE91-F1
#
_cell.length_a   1.000
_cell.length_b   1.000
_cell.length_c   1.000
_cell.angle_alpha   90.00
_cell.angle_beta   90.00
_cell.angle_gamma   90.00
#
_symmetry.space_group_name_H-M   'P 1'
#
loop_
_entity.id
_entity.type
_entity.pdbx_description
1 polymer ?
#
loop_
_entity_poly.entity_id
_entity_poly.type
_entity_poly.pdbx_seq_one_letter_code
_entity_poly.pdbx_strand_id
1 'polypeptide(L)'
;MENKQALGTLTSMDELKKQYGEQYWWDWFEETESLNDEPVLIRHITGPLEIDGDFVLDEDAWAIIIDGDVAIKGTIICKTPEERISTLVILGKLQACNLFFSGCARLAIEDDTTLDGFVVGTWGDGGAILDVTGTLTARGVLLDPHTPAKATKQIDALIMCGEGWPTKPDFLDGDQPALFDPGVRDRGGDFVDLNLVRKAAQAGTPVFNPVVEQEMRKGKGLPI
;
A
#
# COMPACT_ATOMS: atom_id res chain seq x y z
N MET A 1 -13.95 2.71 -18.12
CA MET A 1 -12.68 2.73 -17.38
C MET A 1 -11.61 3.13 -18.37
N GLU A 2 -11.05 4.33 -18.26
CA GLU A 2 -9.84 4.67 -19.02
C GLU A 2 -8.72 3.71 -18.59
N ASN A 3 -8.03 3.13 -19.56
CA ASN A 3 -6.95 2.19 -19.28
C ASN A 3 -5.75 2.97 -18.73
N LYS A 4 -5.62 3.03 -17.39
CA LYS A 4 -4.59 3.80 -16.67
C LYS A 4 -3.18 3.24 -16.86
N GLN A 5 -3.07 2.03 -17.44
CA GLN A 5 -1.83 1.53 -18.02
C GLN A 5 -1.33 2.41 -19.18
N ALA A 6 -2.05 3.42 -19.68
CA ALA A 6 -1.56 4.31 -20.73
C ALA A 6 -0.77 5.53 -20.22
N LEU A 7 -0.61 5.72 -18.91
CA LEU A 7 0.14 6.84 -18.35
C LEU A 7 1.66 6.62 -18.44
N GLY A 8 2.40 7.68 -18.75
CA GLY A 8 3.86 7.69 -18.83
C GLY A 8 4.45 7.22 -20.16
N THR A 9 5.77 7.30 -20.26
CA THR A 9 6.55 6.81 -21.40
C THR A 9 7.05 5.40 -21.13
N LEU A 10 7.01 4.54 -22.15
CA LEU A 10 7.70 3.25 -22.10
C LEU A 10 9.22 3.49 -22.13
N THR A 11 9.94 2.77 -21.30
CA THR A 11 11.39 2.91 -21.12
C THR A 11 12.03 1.57 -20.77
N SER A 12 13.36 1.52 -20.75
CA SER A 12 14.12 0.36 -20.33
C SER A 12 14.79 0.55 -18.96
N MET A 13 15.10 -0.56 -18.30
CA MET A 13 15.84 -0.55 -17.04
C MET A 13 17.24 0.06 -17.21
N ASP A 14 17.92 -0.22 -18.32
CA ASP A 14 19.24 0.35 -18.64
C ASP A 14 19.24 1.88 -18.73
N GLU A 15 18.19 2.46 -19.32
CA GLU A 15 18.04 3.91 -19.41
C GLU A 15 17.80 4.53 -18.04
N LEU A 16 16.92 3.92 -17.23
CA LEU A 16 16.59 4.43 -15.91
C LEU A 16 17.73 4.22 -14.89
N LYS A 17 18.47 3.11 -14.95
CA LYS A 17 19.68 2.89 -14.14
C LYS A 17 20.76 3.94 -14.41
N LYS A 18 20.89 4.42 -15.66
CA LYS A 18 21.79 5.56 -15.97
C LYS A 18 21.32 6.86 -15.34
N GLN A 19 20.01 7.05 -15.17
CA GLN A 19 19.41 8.25 -14.60
C GLN A 19 19.47 8.25 -13.06
N TYR A 20 19.03 7.16 -12.42
CA TYR A 20 18.85 7.08 -10.97
C TYR A 20 20.00 6.38 -10.23
N GLY A 21 20.94 5.78 -10.96
CA GLY A 21 22.01 4.98 -10.38
C GLY A 21 21.49 3.66 -9.78
N GLU A 22 22.29 3.05 -8.90
CA GLU A 22 21.92 1.83 -8.18
C GLU A 22 20.92 2.13 -7.06
N GLN A 23 19.84 1.36 -7.03
CA GLN A 23 18.71 1.48 -6.10
C GLN A 23 18.27 0.08 -5.69
N TYR A 24 17.83 -0.10 -4.44
CA TYR A 24 17.46 -1.42 -3.92
C TYR A 24 16.24 -2.03 -4.65
N TRP A 25 15.34 -1.18 -5.12
CA TRP A 25 14.13 -1.61 -5.82
C TRP A 25 14.39 -2.04 -7.27
N TRP A 26 15.62 -1.92 -7.80
CA TRP A 26 15.96 -2.49 -9.10
C TRP A 26 15.82 -4.00 -9.13
N ASP A 27 16.19 -4.68 -8.05
CA ASP A 27 16.01 -6.13 -7.90
C ASP A 27 14.53 -6.51 -8.08
N TRP A 28 13.60 -5.64 -7.66
CA TRP A 28 12.16 -5.89 -7.85
C TRP A 28 11.73 -5.76 -9.31
N PHE A 29 12.31 -4.82 -10.08
CA PHE A 29 12.07 -4.72 -11.51
C PHE A 29 12.68 -5.90 -12.28
N GLU A 30 13.88 -6.35 -11.90
CA GLU A 30 14.51 -7.54 -12.48
C GLU A 30 13.67 -8.80 -12.24
N GLU A 31 13.13 -8.97 -11.04
CA GLU A 31 12.19 -10.05 -10.73
C GLU A 31 10.87 -9.90 -11.46
N THR A 32 10.34 -8.67 -11.59
CA THR A 32 9.11 -8.40 -12.37
C THR A 32 9.30 -8.77 -13.84
N GLU A 33 10.47 -8.51 -14.43
CA GLU A 33 10.77 -8.88 -15.81
C GLU A 33 11.00 -10.39 -15.98
N SER A 34 11.64 -11.04 -15.01
CA SER A 34 12.10 -12.44 -15.16
C SER A 34 11.11 -13.50 -14.69
N LEU A 35 10.19 -13.16 -13.78
CA LEU A 35 9.28 -14.12 -13.15
C LEU A 35 7.84 -14.08 -13.70
N ASN A 36 7.53 -13.13 -14.58
CA ASN A 36 6.28 -13.10 -15.32
C ASN A 36 6.42 -13.83 -16.66
N ASP A 37 5.38 -14.57 -17.07
CA ASP A 37 5.39 -15.31 -18.36
C ASP A 37 5.43 -14.35 -19.57
N GLU A 38 4.81 -13.18 -19.42
CA GLU A 38 4.73 -12.15 -20.45
C GLU A 38 5.67 -11.00 -20.10
N PRO A 39 6.42 -10.45 -21.07
CA PRO A 39 7.28 -9.29 -20.82
C PRO A 39 6.51 -8.10 -20.27
N VAL A 40 6.93 -7.59 -19.12
CA VAL A 40 6.35 -6.41 -18.48
C VAL A 40 7.19 -5.19 -18.85
N LEU A 41 6.61 -4.25 -19.58
CA LEU A 41 7.32 -3.03 -19.97
C LEU A 41 7.30 -2.00 -18.83
N ILE A 42 8.45 -1.38 -18.57
CA ILE A 42 8.56 -0.33 -17.56
C ILE A 42 7.92 0.95 -18.08
N ARG A 43 7.00 1.52 -17.28
CA ARG A 43 6.39 2.83 -17.50
C ARG A 43 7.02 3.84 -16.57
N HIS A 44 7.49 4.94 -17.15
CA HIS A 44 8.04 6.05 -16.40
C HIS A 44 7.16 7.29 -16.57
N ILE A 45 6.62 7.78 -15.46
CA ILE A 45 5.80 8.99 -15.38
C ILE A 45 6.69 10.07 -14.77
N THR A 46 7.04 11.10 -15.54
CA THR A 46 7.88 12.20 -15.06
C THR A 46 7.03 13.37 -14.58
N GLY A 47 7.39 13.92 -13.41
CA GLY A 47 6.71 15.05 -12.79
C GLY A 47 5.58 14.64 -11.85
N PRO A 48 4.93 15.63 -11.21
CA PRO A 48 3.86 15.37 -10.25
C PRO A 48 2.65 14.73 -10.94
N LEU A 49 2.00 13.79 -10.24
CA LEU A 49 0.79 13.09 -10.69
C LEU A 49 -0.38 13.41 -9.75
N GLU A 50 -1.45 13.97 -10.32
CA GLU A 50 -2.69 14.23 -9.60
C GLU A 50 -3.84 13.41 -10.21
N ILE A 51 -4.60 12.70 -9.38
CA ILE A 51 -5.75 11.90 -9.81
C ILE A 51 -6.95 12.19 -8.90
N ASP A 52 -8.07 12.58 -9.50
CA ASP A 52 -9.29 12.97 -8.77
C ASP A 52 -10.11 11.81 -8.17
N GLY A 53 -9.77 10.57 -8.49
CA GLY A 53 -10.44 9.36 -7.98
C GLY A 53 -9.44 8.26 -7.64
N ASP A 54 -9.87 7.00 -7.72
CA ASP A 54 -9.01 5.87 -7.40
C ASP A 54 -7.92 5.65 -8.44
N PHE A 55 -6.71 5.29 -8.02
CA PHE A 55 -5.64 4.81 -8.89
C PHE A 55 -5.56 3.29 -8.79
N VAL A 56 -5.94 2.60 -9.86
CA VAL A 56 -6.14 1.15 -9.85
C VAL A 56 -5.15 0.49 -10.80
N LEU A 57 -4.35 -0.41 -10.25
CA LEU A 57 -3.48 -1.36 -10.92
C LEU A 57 -3.96 -2.75 -10.50
N ASP A 58 -4.61 -3.48 -11.39
CA ASP A 58 -5.23 -4.78 -11.10
C ASP A 58 -4.92 -5.80 -12.19
N GLU A 59 -5.01 -7.08 -11.80
CA GLU A 59 -4.95 -8.34 -12.56
C GLU A 59 -3.72 -8.59 -13.45
N ASP A 60 -3.30 -7.62 -14.24
CA ASP A 60 -2.11 -7.70 -15.10
C ASP A 60 -0.84 -7.37 -14.31
N ALA A 61 0.30 -7.87 -14.79
CA ALA A 61 1.59 -7.46 -14.26
C ALA A 61 1.93 -6.02 -14.69
N TRP A 62 2.46 -5.22 -13.77
CA TRP A 62 2.85 -3.83 -13.99
C TRP A 62 4.24 -3.52 -13.43
N ALA A 63 4.96 -2.64 -14.13
CA ALA A 63 6.26 -2.12 -13.75
C ALA A 63 6.23 -0.60 -13.96
N ILE A 64 6.13 0.19 -12.89
CA ILE A 64 5.85 1.63 -12.97
C ILE A 64 6.81 2.40 -12.06
N ILE A 65 7.38 3.49 -12.57
CA ILE A 65 8.08 4.51 -11.80
C ILE A 65 7.37 5.84 -11.99
N ILE A 66 7.06 6.51 -10.88
CA ILE A 66 6.57 7.88 -10.86
C ILE A 66 7.66 8.78 -10.27
N ASP A 67 8.30 9.56 -11.13
CA ASP A 67 9.36 10.51 -10.79
C ASP A 67 8.76 11.86 -10.41
N GLY A 68 8.14 11.88 -9.23
CA GLY A 68 7.51 13.06 -8.67
C GLY A 68 6.55 12.75 -7.52
N ASP A 69 5.98 13.82 -6.96
CA ASP A 69 4.95 13.72 -5.94
C ASP A 69 3.63 13.20 -6.53
N VAL A 70 2.90 12.41 -5.75
CA VAL A 70 1.66 11.77 -6.15
C VAL A 70 0.54 12.19 -5.20
N ALA A 71 -0.54 12.76 -5.74
CA ALA A 71 -1.73 13.12 -5.00
C ALA A 71 -2.97 12.44 -5.62
N ILE A 72 -3.55 11.49 -4.88
CA ILE A 72 -4.72 10.71 -5.30
C ILE A 72 -5.88 11.07 -4.37
N LYS A 73 -6.96 11.68 -4.87
CA LYS A 73 -8.11 12.00 -4.01
C LYS A 73 -8.90 10.76 -3.58
N GLY A 74 -8.67 9.62 -4.22
CA GLY A 74 -9.30 8.34 -3.88
C GLY A 74 -8.32 7.35 -3.27
N THR A 75 -8.54 6.08 -3.59
CA THR A 75 -7.75 4.95 -3.11
C THR A 75 -6.73 4.51 -4.16
N ILE A 76 -5.50 4.22 -3.71
CA ILE A 76 -4.53 3.45 -4.50
C ILE A 76 -4.84 1.96 -4.30
N ILE A 77 -5.10 1.24 -5.38
CA ILE A 77 -5.38 -0.20 -5.37
C ILE A 77 -4.34 -0.88 -6.24
N CYS A 78 -3.44 -1.63 -5.62
CA CYS A 78 -2.38 -2.39 -6.27
C CYS A 78 -2.58 -3.88 -6.00
N LYS A 79 -3.26 -4.56 -6.91
CA LYS A 79 -3.60 -5.97 -6.75
C LYS A 79 -3.03 -6.79 -7.89
N THR A 80 -2.47 -7.94 -7.55
CA THR A 80 -2.08 -8.95 -8.53
C THR A 80 -2.55 -10.33 -8.08
N PRO A 81 -2.76 -11.26 -9.03
CA PRO A 81 -2.73 -12.70 -8.75
C PRO A 81 -1.37 -13.14 -8.18
N GLU A 82 -1.33 -14.29 -7.50
CA GLU A 82 -0.10 -14.83 -6.90
C GLU A 82 0.99 -15.13 -7.95
N GLU A 83 0.59 -15.39 -9.19
CA GLU A 83 1.46 -15.68 -10.33
C GLU A 83 1.94 -14.43 -11.10
N ARG A 84 1.59 -13.21 -10.65
CA ARG A 84 1.95 -11.96 -11.32
C ARG A 84 2.69 -11.01 -10.39
N ILE A 85 4.00 -10.91 -10.57
CA ILE A 85 4.84 -9.98 -9.81
C ILE A 85 4.71 -8.60 -10.41
N SER A 86 4.63 -7.57 -9.57
CA SER A 86 4.52 -6.20 -10.05
C SER A 86 5.20 -5.21 -9.11
N THR A 87 5.72 -4.13 -9.70
CA THR A 87 6.53 -3.14 -9.00
C THR A 87 6.08 -1.72 -9.33
N LEU A 88 5.86 -0.91 -8.29
CA LEU A 88 5.50 0.50 -8.37
C LEU A 88 6.45 1.25 -7.46
N VAL A 89 7.16 2.21 -8.03
CA VAL A 89 8.04 3.12 -7.30
C VAL A 89 7.50 4.52 -7.45
N ILE A 90 7.34 5.22 -6.32
CA ILE A 90 7.05 6.65 -6.26
C ILE A 90 8.29 7.32 -5.67
N LEU A 91 8.98 8.14 -6.47
CA LEU A 91 10.22 8.80 -6.04
C LEU A 91 9.98 10.04 -5.17
N GLY A 92 8.75 10.57 -5.15
CA GLY A 92 8.35 11.70 -4.33
C GLY A 92 7.42 11.32 -3.17
N LYS A 93 6.71 12.32 -2.67
CA LYS A 93 5.71 12.15 -1.61
C LYS A 93 4.45 11.52 -2.14
N LEU A 94 3.76 10.78 -1.28
CA LEU A 94 2.45 10.22 -1.58
C LEU A 94 1.37 10.81 -0.66
N GLN A 95 0.30 11.33 -1.26
CA GLN A 95 -0.94 11.69 -0.58
C GLN A 95 -2.10 10.90 -1.20
N ALA A 96 -2.87 10.18 -0.37
CA ALA A 96 -4.09 9.52 -0.83
C ALA A 96 -5.15 9.36 0.26
N CYS A 97 -6.37 8.94 -0.07
CA CYS A 97 -7.33 8.56 0.97
C CYS A 97 -6.95 7.20 1.58
N ASN A 98 -6.67 6.19 0.76
CA ASN A 98 -6.30 4.85 1.22
C ASN A 98 -5.26 4.23 0.29
N LEU A 99 -4.57 3.18 0.76
CA LEU A 99 -3.68 2.35 -0.03
C LEU A 99 -3.96 0.87 0.25
N PHE A 100 -4.41 0.14 -0.78
CA PHE A 100 -4.67 -1.29 -0.70
C PHE A 100 -3.68 -2.03 -1.60
N PHE A 101 -3.07 -3.08 -1.06
CA PHE A 101 -2.13 -3.90 -1.82
C PHE A 101 -2.28 -5.39 -1.50
N SER A 102 -2.06 -6.24 -2.50
CA SER A 102 -2.19 -7.69 -2.32
C SER A 102 -1.47 -8.53 -3.36
N GLY A 103 -1.29 -9.82 -3.06
CA GLY A 103 -0.69 -10.79 -3.96
C GLY A 103 0.83 -10.64 -4.01
N CYS A 104 1.33 -10.20 -5.15
CA CYS A 104 2.76 -9.97 -5.40
C CYS A 104 3.04 -8.50 -5.78
N ALA A 105 2.17 -7.59 -5.34
CA ALA A 105 2.32 -6.15 -5.54
C ALA A 105 3.39 -5.57 -4.60
N ARG A 106 4.50 -5.08 -5.19
CA ARG A 106 5.62 -4.46 -4.48
C ARG A 106 5.59 -2.95 -4.69
N LEU A 107 5.56 -2.22 -3.59
CA LEU A 107 5.38 -0.78 -3.57
C LEU A 107 6.56 -0.15 -2.83
N ALA A 108 7.28 0.75 -3.48
CA ALA A 108 8.29 1.61 -2.86
C ALA A 108 7.84 3.08 -2.96
N ILE A 109 7.87 3.80 -1.85
CA ILE A 109 7.70 5.25 -1.81
C ILE A 109 8.95 5.85 -1.15
N GLU A 110 9.70 6.63 -1.91
CA GLU A 110 11.02 7.13 -1.50
C GLU A 110 10.97 8.41 -0.64
N ASP A 111 9.77 8.89 -0.30
CA ASP A 111 9.56 9.99 0.65
C ASP A 111 8.35 9.71 1.58
N ASP A 112 7.87 10.73 2.29
CA ASP A 112 6.76 10.62 3.23
C ASP A 112 5.44 10.26 2.52
N THR A 113 4.68 9.36 3.14
CA THR A 113 3.34 8.93 2.72
C THR A 113 2.31 9.40 3.73
N THR A 114 1.31 10.16 3.30
CA THR A 114 0.18 10.62 4.13
C THR A 114 -1.13 10.09 3.58
N LEU A 115 -1.84 9.31 4.39
CA LEU A 115 -3.15 8.77 4.06
C LEU A 115 -4.21 9.28 5.05
N ASP A 116 -5.35 9.74 4.53
CA ASP A 116 -6.48 10.13 5.38
C ASP A 116 -7.10 8.92 6.10
N GLY A 117 -7.00 7.74 5.48
CA GLY A 117 -7.61 6.49 5.91
C GLY A 117 -6.56 5.42 6.20
N PHE A 118 -6.57 4.34 5.43
CA PHE A 118 -5.94 3.08 5.82
C PHE A 118 -4.95 2.56 4.79
N VAL A 119 -3.92 1.88 5.30
CA VAL A 119 -3.18 0.87 4.54
C VAL A 119 -3.81 -0.49 4.80
N VAL A 120 -4.16 -1.24 3.75
CA VAL A 120 -4.68 -2.61 3.87
C VAL A 120 -3.95 -3.60 2.97
N GLY A 121 -3.17 -4.49 3.59
CA GLY A 121 -2.37 -5.53 2.94
C GLY A 121 -2.97 -6.93 3.13
N THR A 122 -3.10 -7.71 2.05
CA THR A 122 -3.61 -9.10 2.11
C THR A 122 -2.90 -10.02 1.12
N TRP A 123 -2.86 -11.31 1.39
CA TRP A 123 -2.35 -12.36 0.49
C TRP A 123 -0.90 -12.10 0.05
N GLY A 124 -0.05 -11.70 1.00
CA GLY A 124 1.34 -11.32 0.74
C GLY A 124 2.34 -12.46 0.63
N ASP A 125 1.90 -13.72 0.74
CA ASP A 125 2.77 -14.91 0.61
C ASP A 125 3.53 -14.97 -0.73
N GLY A 126 2.97 -14.35 -1.77
CA GLY A 126 3.61 -14.19 -3.08
C GLY A 126 4.66 -13.06 -3.16
N GLY A 127 4.91 -12.36 -2.06
CA GLY A 127 5.92 -11.31 -1.96
C GLY A 127 5.38 -9.89 -2.11
N ALA A 128 4.10 -9.64 -1.80
CA ALA A 128 3.61 -8.27 -1.64
C ALA A 128 4.35 -7.56 -0.50
N ILE A 129 4.70 -6.30 -0.72
CA ILE A 129 5.37 -5.48 0.29
C ILE A 129 5.11 -4.00 0.03
N LEU A 130 4.95 -3.25 1.12
CA LEU A 130 5.00 -1.79 1.13
C LEU A 130 6.27 -1.30 1.84
N ASP A 131 7.13 -0.59 1.11
CA ASP A 131 8.34 0.05 1.62
C ASP A 131 8.21 1.57 1.50
N VAL A 132 8.36 2.28 2.62
CA VAL A 132 8.33 3.74 2.68
C VAL A 132 9.66 4.22 3.26
N THR A 133 10.47 4.95 2.49
CA THR A 133 11.73 5.53 2.99
C THR A 133 11.46 6.67 3.98
N GLY A 134 10.34 7.37 3.83
CA GLY A 134 9.89 8.44 4.73
C GLY A 134 9.13 7.96 5.97
N THR A 135 8.23 8.83 6.42
CA THR A 135 7.20 8.55 7.43
C THR A 135 5.94 8.07 6.74
N LEU A 136 5.32 7.02 7.27
CA LEU A 136 3.98 6.57 6.86
C LEU A 136 2.94 7.04 7.90
N THR A 137 2.11 8.02 7.55
CA THR A 137 1.02 8.52 8.39
C THR A 137 -0.32 7.98 7.87
N ALA A 138 -1.08 7.32 8.73
CA ALA A 138 -2.42 6.80 8.41
C ALA A 138 -3.28 6.67 9.68
N ARG A 139 -4.57 6.41 9.53
CA ARG A 139 -5.43 6.02 10.67
C ARG A 139 -5.05 4.63 11.18
N GLY A 140 -4.89 3.68 10.25
CA GLY A 140 -4.46 2.32 10.55
C GLY A 140 -3.64 1.68 9.43
N VAL A 141 -2.72 0.81 9.83
CA VAL A 141 -2.00 -0.13 8.95
C VAL A 141 -2.49 -1.52 9.34
N LEU A 142 -3.34 -2.11 8.48
CA LEU A 142 -4.07 -3.33 8.73
C LEU A 142 -3.61 -4.40 7.74
N LEU A 143 -2.80 -5.33 8.24
CA LEU A 143 -2.12 -6.33 7.43
C LEU A 143 -2.54 -7.72 7.90
N ASP A 144 -2.70 -8.64 6.97
CA ASP A 144 -2.78 -10.06 7.31
C ASP A 144 -1.43 -10.58 7.88
N PRO A 145 -1.37 -11.84 8.34
CA PRO A 145 -0.15 -12.41 8.91
C PRO A 145 1.01 -12.58 7.92
N HIS A 146 0.82 -12.34 6.62
CA HIS A 146 1.79 -12.65 5.56
C HIS A 146 2.18 -11.45 4.71
N THR A 147 1.63 -10.26 4.97
CA THR A 147 1.83 -9.07 4.14
C THR A 147 2.61 -8.00 4.90
N PRO A 148 3.91 -7.78 4.62
CA PRO A 148 4.69 -6.74 5.27
C PRO A 148 4.38 -5.33 4.78
N ALA A 149 4.45 -4.38 5.72
CA ALA A 149 4.72 -2.98 5.44
C ALA A 149 5.82 -2.48 6.37
N LYS A 150 6.65 -1.54 5.92
CA LYS A 150 7.65 -0.86 6.76
C LYS A 150 7.79 0.60 6.36
N ALA A 151 8.24 1.41 7.31
CA ALA A 151 8.71 2.76 7.05
C ALA A 151 10.07 2.97 7.72
N THR A 152 11.02 3.58 7.02
CA THR A 152 12.40 3.74 7.53
C THR A 152 12.47 4.78 8.65
N LYS A 153 11.67 5.85 8.58
CA LYS A 153 11.59 6.83 9.68
C LYS A 153 10.66 6.34 10.79
N GLN A 154 9.35 6.30 10.51
CA GLN A 154 8.33 5.90 11.47
C GLN A 154 6.99 5.57 10.79
N ILE A 155 6.16 4.78 11.48
CA ILE A 155 4.76 4.53 11.11
C ILE A 155 3.86 5.20 12.16
N ASP A 156 3.17 6.26 11.77
CA ASP A 156 2.23 7.02 12.59
C ASP A 156 0.79 6.54 12.34
N ALA A 157 0.49 5.32 12.79
CA ALA A 157 -0.82 4.68 12.64
C ALA A 157 -1.07 3.65 13.75
N LEU A 158 -2.32 3.23 13.94
CA LEU A 158 -2.62 1.99 14.69
C LEU A 158 -2.28 0.78 13.82
N ILE A 159 -1.51 -0.17 14.35
CA ILE A 159 -0.91 -1.26 13.55
C ILE A 159 -1.49 -2.60 14.00
N MET A 160 -2.15 -3.27 13.05
CA MET A 160 -2.56 -4.67 13.16
C MET A 160 -1.79 -5.47 12.11
N CYS A 161 -0.95 -6.41 12.54
CA CYS A 161 -0.23 -7.31 11.64
C CYS A 161 0.18 -8.59 12.37
N GLY A 162 0.66 -9.59 11.62
CA GLY A 162 1.27 -10.78 12.21
C GLY A 162 2.56 -10.48 12.98
N GLU A 163 2.94 -11.40 13.87
CA GLU A 163 4.25 -11.39 14.52
C GLU A 163 5.31 -11.92 13.55
N GLY A 164 6.48 -11.27 13.48
CA GLY A 164 7.61 -11.70 12.63
C GLY A 164 7.93 -10.79 11.44
N TRP A 165 7.17 -9.72 11.26
CA TRP A 165 7.42 -8.70 10.24
C TRP A 165 8.30 -7.56 10.75
N PRO A 166 8.94 -6.76 9.87
CA PRO A 166 9.79 -5.64 10.28
C PRO A 166 9.04 -4.61 11.14
N THR A 167 7.72 -4.54 11.02
CA THR A 167 6.87 -3.68 11.83
C THR A 167 6.29 -4.46 13.01
N LYS A 168 6.41 -3.89 14.21
CA LYS A 168 5.81 -4.45 15.43
C LYS A 168 4.31 -4.08 15.50
N PRO A 169 3.39 -5.04 15.71
CA PRO A 169 1.98 -4.73 15.88
C PRO A 169 1.72 -4.00 17.20
N ASP A 170 0.70 -3.15 17.22
CA ASP A 170 0.11 -2.64 18.46
C ASP A 170 -0.85 -3.67 19.08
N PHE A 171 -1.50 -4.45 18.22
CA PHE A 171 -2.42 -5.53 18.58
C PHE A 171 -2.52 -6.55 17.44
N LEU A 172 -2.92 -7.77 17.76
CA LEU A 172 -3.17 -8.82 16.78
C LEU A 172 -4.65 -8.83 16.34
N ASP A 173 -4.93 -9.51 15.24
CA ASP A 173 -6.32 -9.75 14.82
C ASP A 173 -7.07 -10.53 15.91
N GLY A 174 -8.25 -10.04 16.28
CA GLY A 174 -9.04 -10.55 17.41
C GLY A 174 -8.77 -9.91 18.77
N ASP A 175 -7.67 -9.18 18.98
CA ASP A 175 -7.33 -8.62 20.31
C ASP A 175 -8.18 -7.40 20.69
N GLN A 176 -8.60 -6.61 19.71
CA GLN A 176 -9.26 -5.31 19.91
C GLN A 176 -10.61 -5.23 19.16
N PRO A 177 -11.56 -6.14 19.40
CA PRO A 177 -12.80 -6.19 18.63
C PRO A 177 -13.69 -4.95 18.81
N ALA A 178 -13.52 -4.20 19.92
CA ALA A 178 -14.21 -2.95 20.17
C ALA A 178 -13.68 -1.76 19.37
N LEU A 179 -12.43 -1.84 18.88
CA LEU A 179 -11.85 -0.83 18.00
C LEU A 179 -12.53 -0.84 16.63
N PHE A 180 -12.97 -1.98 16.13
CA PHE A 180 -13.52 -2.12 14.79
C PHE A 180 -15.04 -1.89 14.77
N ASP A 181 -15.52 -1.26 13.70
CA ASP A 181 -16.96 -1.17 13.43
C ASP A 181 -17.53 -2.59 13.26
N PRO A 182 -18.73 -2.90 13.82
CA PRO A 182 -19.32 -4.22 13.69
C PRO A 182 -19.49 -4.71 12.25
N GLY A 183 -19.66 -3.78 11.29
CA GLY A 183 -19.82 -4.07 9.87
C GLY A 183 -18.55 -4.54 9.16
N VAL A 184 -17.38 -4.43 9.78
CA VAL A 184 -16.10 -4.89 9.20
C VAL A 184 -15.51 -6.13 9.89
N ARG A 185 -16.22 -6.71 10.86
CA ARG A 185 -15.79 -7.91 11.59
C ARG A 185 -16.29 -9.19 10.92
N ASP A 186 -15.48 -10.24 10.91
CA ASP A 186 -15.85 -11.54 10.35
C ASP A 186 -17.05 -12.13 11.11
N ARG A 187 -18.19 -12.23 10.40
CA ARG A 187 -19.47 -12.70 10.94
C ARG A 187 -19.88 -12.03 12.26
N GLY A 188 -19.42 -10.80 12.49
CA GLY A 188 -19.66 -10.04 13.72
C GLY A 188 -18.94 -10.56 14.97
N GLY A 189 -17.99 -11.48 14.81
CA GLY A 189 -17.11 -11.99 15.87
C GLY A 189 -15.97 -11.04 16.22
N ASP A 190 -14.91 -11.59 16.79
CA ASP A 190 -13.78 -10.79 17.28
C ASP A 190 -12.75 -10.46 16.19
N PHE A 191 -12.70 -11.29 15.14
CA PHE A 191 -11.77 -11.15 14.01
C PHE A 191 -12.26 -10.12 12.98
N VAL A 192 -11.31 -9.55 12.24
CA VAL A 192 -11.57 -8.53 11.22
C VAL A 192 -11.60 -9.15 9.82
N ASP A 193 -12.58 -8.79 9.00
CA ASP A 193 -12.57 -9.11 7.58
C ASP A 193 -11.93 -7.95 6.80
N LEU A 194 -10.68 -8.12 6.37
CA LEU A 194 -9.93 -7.10 5.63
C LEU A 194 -10.58 -6.72 4.28
N ASN A 195 -11.41 -7.58 3.69
CA ASN A 195 -12.19 -7.21 2.50
C ASN A 195 -13.35 -6.28 2.85
N LEU A 196 -14.01 -6.48 4.01
CA LEU A 196 -15.01 -5.54 4.50
C LEU A 196 -14.38 -4.21 4.92
N VAL A 197 -13.19 -4.24 5.52
CA VAL A 197 -12.40 -3.02 5.81
C VAL A 197 -12.15 -2.22 4.53
N ARG A 198 -11.64 -2.85 3.47
CA ARG A 198 -11.39 -2.19 2.18
C ARG A 198 -12.64 -1.52 1.62
N LYS A 199 -13.77 -2.26 1.61
CA LYS A 199 -15.06 -1.75 1.14
C LYS A 199 -15.53 -0.56 1.97
N ALA A 200 -15.42 -0.66 3.30
CA ALA A 200 -15.84 0.40 4.21
C ALA A 200 -14.99 1.66 4.03
N ALA A 201 -13.66 1.51 3.99
CA ALA A 201 -12.72 2.59 3.79
C ALA A 201 -12.91 3.30 2.44
N GLN A 202 -13.12 2.55 1.35
CA GLN A 202 -13.38 3.11 0.02
C GLN A 202 -14.74 3.82 -0.05
N ALA A 203 -15.75 3.33 0.67
CA ALA A 203 -17.06 3.96 0.76
C ALA A 203 -17.11 5.15 1.73
N GLY A 204 -16.01 5.43 2.45
CA GLY A 204 -15.97 6.46 3.50
C GLY A 204 -16.82 6.12 4.73
N THR A 205 -17.21 4.85 4.90
CA THR A 205 -17.93 4.39 6.09
C THR A 205 -16.94 4.03 7.22
N PRO A 206 -17.39 4.01 8.49
CA PRO A 206 -16.50 3.69 9.61
C PRO A 206 -15.83 2.32 9.47
N VAL A 207 -14.51 2.29 9.65
CA VAL A 207 -13.72 1.07 9.87
C VAL A 207 -13.41 0.90 11.35
N PHE A 208 -12.98 1.99 12.00
CA PHE A 208 -12.81 2.05 13.45
C PHE A 208 -14.01 2.72 14.12
N ASN A 209 -14.29 2.28 15.35
CA ASN A 209 -15.06 3.02 16.32
C ASN A 209 -14.28 4.29 16.71
N PRO A 210 -14.82 5.50 16.44
CA PRO A 210 -14.07 6.75 16.60
C PRO A 210 -13.70 7.06 18.05
N VAL A 211 -14.50 6.62 19.03
CA VAL A 211 -14.20 6.84 20.45
C VAL A 211 -13.00 6.01 20.86
N VAL A 212 -13.00 4.72 20.52
CA VAL A 212 -11.91 3.79 20.86
C VAL A 212 -10.64 4.15 20.09
N GLU A 213 -10.76 4.51 18.81
CA GLU A 213 -9.63 4.99 18.02
C GLU A 213 -8.94 6.20 18.65
N GLN A 214 -9.70 7.22 19.06
CA GLN A 214 -9.14 8.41 19.70
C GLN A 214 -8.38 8.06 21.00
N GLU A 215 -8.95 7.18 21.82
CA GLU A 215 -8.30 6.72 23.06
C GLU A 215 -6.99 5.97 22.77
N MET A 216 -7.00 5.05 21.81
CA MET A 216 -5.81 4.27 21.43
C MET A 216 -4.74 5.14 20.80
N ARG A 217 -5.11 6.03 19.86
CA ARG A 217 -4.17 6.97 19.22
C ARG A 217 -3.53 7.88 20.25
N LYS A 218 -4.30 8.42 21.20
CA LYS A 218 -3.79 9.20 22.31
C LYS A 218 -2.83 8.38 23.19
N GLY A 219 -3.18 7.14 23.52
CA GLY A 219 -2.34 6.23 24.30
C GLY A 219 -1.00 5.92 23.63
N LYS A 220 -0.99 5.85 22.29
CA LYS A 220 0.22 5.64 21.47
C LYS A 220 1.01 6.93 21.20
N GLY A 221 0.46 8.10 21.51
CA GLY A 221 1.09 9.40 21.21
C GLY A 221 0.98 9.82 19.74
N LEU A 222 -0.01 9.27 19.01
CA LEU A 222 -0.29 9.63 17.62
C LEU A 222 -1.08 10.94 17.53
N PRO A 223 -0.99 11.67 16.41
CA PRO A 223 -1.88 12.81 16.12
C PRO A 223 -3.36 12.39 16.16
N ILE A 224 -4.20 13.25 16.74
CA ILE A 224 -5.67 13.10 16.81
C ILE A 224 -6.33 14.06 15.83
#